data_AF-A0AAV5C561-F1
#
_entry.id   AF-A0AAV5C561-F1
#
_cell.length_a   1.000
_cell.length_b   1.000
_cell.length_c   1.000
_cell.angle_alpha   90.00
_cell.angle_beta   90.00
_cell.angle_gamma   90.00
#
_symmetry.space_group_name_H-M   'P 1'
#
loop_
_entity.id
_entity.type
_entity.pdbx_description
1 polymer ?
#
loop_
_entity_poly.entity_id
_entity_poly.type
_entity_poly.pdbx_seq_one_letter_code
_entity_poly.pdbx_strand_id
1 'polypeptide(L)'
;MSHLSWNCQGSGRSLSSPTANHLARLKLSTKAQIIFISETRSSRITKTHLINRYSVVDSYVVPSEGQSGGLWLMWNDDVSISVVQSSHHLISPVCV
;
A
#
# COMPACT_ATOMS: atom_id res chain seq x y z
N MET A 1 2.84 14.91 -10.33
CA MET A 1 2.28 13.73 -9.64
C MET A 1 3.44 12.81 -9.26
N SER A 2 3.56 12.40 -7.99
CA SER A 2 4.68 11.58 -7.52
C SER A 2 4.21 10.20 -7.06
N HIS A 3 4.98 9.17 -7.40
CA HIS A 3 4.64 7.78 -7.14
C HIS A 3 5.79 7.04 -6.48
N LEU A 4 5.47 6.18 -5.51
CA LEU A 4 6.39 5.24 -4.90
C LEU A 4 5.87 3.82 -5.14
N SER A 5 6.65 3.00 -5.84
CA SER A 5 6.38 1.58 -6.00
C SER A 5 7.46 0.75 -5.32
N TRP A 6 7.09 -0.16 -4.42
CA TRP A 6 8.06 -0.99 -3.71
C TRP A 6 7.60 -2.44 -3.56
N ASN A 7 8.41 -3.37 -4.08
CA ASN A 7 8.32 -4.77 -3.70
C ASN A 7 9.04 -4.96 -2.34
N CYS A 8 8.26 -5.13 -1.27
CA CYS A 8 8.79 -5.18 0.09
C CYS A 8 9.22 -6.59 0.56
N GLN A 9 8.93 -7.63 -0.23
CA GLN A 9 9.22 -9.04 0.06
C GLN A 9 8.76 -9.51 1.46
N GLY A 10 7.68 -8.91 1.96
CA GLY A 10 7.08 -9.19 3.26
C GLY A 10 7.01 -7.93 4.13
N SER A 11 5.79 -7.52 4.49
CA SER A 11 5.55 -6.37 5.37
C SER A 11 5.88 -6.65 6.85
N GLY A 12 6.28 -7.87 7.18
CA GLY A 12 6.44 -8.36 8.54
C GLY A 12 5.10 -8.72 9.20
N ARG A 13 5.17 -9.18 10.46
CA ARG A 13 4.01 -9.68 11.22
C ARG A 13 3.03 -8.60 11.68
N SER A 14 3.45 -7.32 11.67
CA SER A 14 2.64 -6.18 12.09
C SER A 14 3.10 -4.89 11.40
N LEU A 15 2.27 -3.85 11.44
CA LEU A 15 2.62 -2.51 10.92
C LEU A 15 3.64 -1.74 11.77
N SER A 16 4.16 -2.36 12.84
CA SER A 16 5.29 -1.85 13.63
C SER A 16 6.62 -2.49 13.24
N SER A 17 6.63 -3.37 12.23
CA SER A 17 7.83 -4.04 11.74
C SER A 17 8.87 -3.05 11.19
N PRO A 18 10.16 -3.44 11.11
CA PRO A 18 11.18 -2.63 10.46
C PRO A 18 10.83 -2.26 9.01
N THR A 19 10.23 -3.19 8.25
CA THR A 19 9.76 -2.96 6.87
C THR A 19 8.66 -1.89 6.83
N ALA A 20 7.65 -2.00 7.69
CA ALA A 20 6.56 -1.03 7.76
C ALA A 20 7.05 0.36 8.21
N ASN A 21 8.03 0.41 9.12
CA ASN A 21 8.67 1.66 9.55
C ASN A 21 9.56 2.26 8.46
N HIS A 22 10.20 1.43 7.63
CA HIS A 22 10.93 1.89 6.46
C HIS A 22 9.97 2.50 5.43
N LEU A 23 8.83 1.86 5.17
CA LEU A 23 7.78 2.42 4.31
C LEU A 23 7.30 3.79 4.80
N ALA A 24 7.08 3.94 6.11
CA ALA A 24 6.70 5.24 6.69
C ALA A 24 7.75 6.33 6.42
N ARG A 25 9.03 5.99 6.55
CA ARG A 25 10.15 6.91 6.24
C ARG A 25 10.22 7.24 4.75
N LEU A 26 10.04 6.26 3.87
CA LEU A 26 10.00 6.47 2.42
C LEU A 26 8.85 7.39 2.01
N LYS A 27 7.65 7.18 2.57
CA LYS A 27 6.50 8.09 2.35
C LYS A 27 6.87 9.53 2.70
N LEU A 28 7.45 9.74 3.88
CA LEU A 28 7.81 11.08 4.37
C LEU A 28 8.92 11.74 3.55
N SER A 29 9.96 11.00 3.17
CA SER A 29 11.09 11.56 2.42
C SER A 29 10.76 11.86 0.96
N THR A 30 9.92 11.03 0.33
CA THR A 30 9.54 11.19 -1.08
C THR A 30 8.34 12.12 -1.27
N LYS A 31 7.51 12.30 -0.23
CA LYS A 31 6.20 12.96 -0.33
C LYS A 31 5.37 12.36 -1.47
N ALA A 32 5.41 11.04 -1.62
CA ALA A 32 4.67 10.34 -2.66
C ALA A 32 3.16 10.51 -2.47
N GLN A 33 2.47 10.93 -3.52
CA GLN A 33 1.02 11.09 -3.53
C GLN A 33 0.31 9.74 -3.68
N ILE A 34 0.91 8.83 -4.46
CA ILE A 34 0.43 7.46 -4.65
C ILE A 34 1.55 6.50 -4.25
N ILE A 35 1.21 5.50 -3.42
CA ILE A 35 2.14 4.51 -2.92
C ILE A 35 1.59 3.12 -3.22
N PHE A 36 2.34 2.34 -4.00
CA PHE A 36 2.04 0.96 -4.33
C PHE A 36 3.06 0.03 -3.68
N ILE A 37 2.59 -0.99 -2.97
CA ILE A 37 3.42 -2.00 -2.32
C ILE A 37 3.01 -3.38 -2.81
N SER A 38 3.99 -4.16 -3.28
CA SER A 38 3.79 -5.54 -3.69
C SER A 38 4.54 -6.52 -2.79
N GLU A 39 4.15 -7.79 -2.88
CA GLU A 39 4.69 -8.89 -2.07
C GLU A 39 4.64 -8.56 -0.58
N THR A 40 3.50 -8.07 -0.08
CA THR A 40 3.34 -7.77 1.35
C THR A 40 3.30 -9.05 2.18
N ARG A 41 2.95 -10.19 1.57
CA ARG A 41 2.82 -11.51 2.22
C ARG A 41 1.95 -11.43 3.48
N SER A 42 0.94 -10.57 3.44
CA SER A 42 0.03 -10.33 4.54
C SER A 42 -1.42 -10.40 4.08
N SER A 43 -2.17 -11.28 4.72
CA SER A 43 -3.62 -11.45 4.52
C SER A 43 -4.46 -10.78 5.63
N ARG A 44 -3.81 -10.21 6.66
CA ARG A 44 -4.48 -9.69 7.86
C ARG A 44 -4.61 -8.17 7.89
N ILE A 45 -3.78 -7.47 7.12
CA ILE A 45 -3.82 -6.01 7.06
C ILE A 45 -5.03 -5.58 6.25
N THR A 46 -5.78 -4.62 6.79
CA THR A 46 -6.96 -4.04 6.16
C THR A 46 -6.69 -2.59 5.78
N LYS A 47 -7.56 -2.00 4.95
CA LYS A 47 -7.45 -0.60 4.56
C LYS A 47 -7.40 0.36 5.75
N THR A 48 -8.21 0.13 6.79
CA THR A 48 -8.25 0.97 8.00
C THR A 48 -6.92 0.95 8.75
N HIS A 49 -6.25 -0.21 8.79
CA HIS A 49 -4.92 -0.30 9.40
C HIS A 49 -3.90 0.57 8.65
N LEU A 50 -3.94 0.58 7.32
CA LEU A 50 -3.04 1.40 6.49
C LEU A 50 -3.33 2.90 6.63
N ILE A 51 -4.61 3.29 6.57
CA ILE A 51 -5.06 4.68 6.78
C ILE A 51 -4.53 5.22 8.10
N ASN A 52 -4.77 4.48 9.19
CA ASN A 52 -4.34 4.89 10.52
C ASN A 52 -2.81 4.93 10.66
N ARG A 53 -2.10 3.96 10.07
CA ARG A 53 -0.64 3.85 10.21
C ARG A 53 0.11 4.91 9.43
N TYR A 54 -0.32 5.15 8.19
CA TYR A 54 0.42 5.94 7.22
C TYR A 54 -0.18 7.33 7.02
N SER A 55 -1.32 7.67 7.64
CA SER A 55 -1.98 8.97 7.48
C SER A 55 -2.18 9.31 6.00
N VAL A 56 -2.93 8.42 5.34
CA VAL A 56 -3.34 8.51 3.94
C VAL A 56 -4.87 8.67 3.89
N VAL A 57 -5.42 9.21 2.81
CA VAL A 57 -6.86 9.50 2.75
C VAL A 57 -7.68 8.21 2.59
N ASP A 58 -7.22 7.30 1.73
CA ASP A 58 -7.79 5.95 1.60
C ASP A 58 -6.73 4.98 1.07
N SER A 59 -7.09 3.70 1.05
CA SER A 59 -6.26 2.63 0.51
C SER A 59 -7.08 1.47 -0.02
N TYR A 60 -6.45 0.70 -0.91
CA TYR A 60 -6.98 -0.54 -1.45
C TYR A 60 -6.01 -1.69 -1.11
N VAL A 61 -6.56 -2.80 -0.64
CA VAL A 61 -5.78 -3.96 -0.21
C VAL A 61 -6.25 -5.21 -0.93
N VAL A 62 -5.32 -5.87 -1.61
CA VAL A 62 -5.46 -7.26 -2.05
C VAL A 62 -4.67 -8.12 -1.04
N PRO A 63 -5.33 -9.01 -0.27
CA PRO A 63 -4.63 -9.87 0.68
C PRO A 63 -3.74 -10.88 -0.05
N SER A 64 -2.69 -11.35 0.63
CA SER A 64 -1.85 -12.45 0.12
C SER A 64 -2.54 -13.81 0.23
N GLU A 65 -2.20 -14.72 -0.68
CA GLU A 65 -2.56 -16.14 -0.58
C GLU A 65 -1.36 -16.94 -0.05
N GLY A 66 -1.45 -17.38 1.20
CA GLY A 66 -0.34 -18.03 1.89
C GLY A 66 0.88 -17.11 2.01
N GLN A 67 1.97 -17.46 1.33
CA GLN A 67 3.22 -16.69 1.29
C GLN A 67 3.41 -15.90 -0.02
N SER A 68 2.43 -15.94 -0.92
CA SER A 68 2.51 -15.30 -2.24
C SER A 68 1.65 -14.04 -2.31
N GLY A 69 2.17 -13.00 -2.95
CA GLY A 69 1.43 -11.80 -3.27
C GLY A 69 1.13 -10.91 -2.07
N GLY A 70 -0.05 -10.30 -2.10
CA GLY A 70 -0.42 -9.21 -1.22
C GLY A 70 -0.02 -7.86 -1.82
N LEU A 71 -1.01 -7.02 -2.12
CA LEU A 71 -0.83 -5.73 -2.78
C LEU A 71 -1.52 -4.64 -1.97
N TRP A 72 -0.82 -3.54 -1.72
CA TRP A 72 -1.41 -2.34 -1.13
C TRP A 72 -1.30 -1.18 -2.11
N LEU A 73 -2.37 -0.42 -2.23
CA LEU A 73 -2.37 0.88 -2.90
C LEU A 73 -2.87 1.91 -1.88
N MET A 74 -2.12 2.99 -1.69
CA MET A 74 -2.45 4.07 -0.77
C MET A 74 -2.28 5.41 -1.49
N TRP A 75 -3.12 6.39 -1.16
CA TRP A 75 -3.00 7.73 -1.72
C TRP A 75 -3.36 8.81 -0.70
N ASN A 76 -2.81 10.00 -0.88
CA ASN A 76 -3.17 11.17 -0.07
C ASN A 76 -4.31 11.96 -0.71
N ASP A 77 -4.69 13.04 -0.04
CA ASP A 77 -5.77 13.97 -0.42
C ASP A 77 -5.41 14.90 -1.58
N ASP A 78 -4.15 14.91 -2.04
CA ASP A 78 -3.74 15.66 -3.24
C ASP A 78 -4.26 15.03 -4.54
N VAL A 79 -4.69 13.77 -4.50
CA VAL A 79 -5.17 13.02 -5.67
C VAL A 79 -6.46 12.27 -5.34
N SER A 80 -7.38 12.21 -6.29
CA SER A 80 -8.58 11.38 -6.20
C SER A 80 -8.38 10.13 -7.06
N ILE A 81 -8.47 8.96 -6.43
CA ILE A 81 -8.22 7.67 -7.08
C ILE A 81 -9.47 6.80 -7.00
N SER A 82 -9.81 6.18 -8.14
CA SER A 82 -10.80 5.11 -8.23
C SER A 82 -10.12 3.83 -8.70
N VAL A 83 -10.42 2.69 -8.06
CA VAL A 83 -9.90 1.38 -8.48
C VAL A 83 -10.91 0.74 -9.43
N VAL A 84 -10.54 0.63 -10.70
CA VAL A 84 -11.40 0.07 -11.77
C VAL A 84 -11.40 -1.45 -11.74
N GLN A 85 -10.24 -2.03 -11.49
CA GLN A 85 -10.06 -3.47 -11.45
C GLN A 85 -8.98 -3.86 -10.45
N SER A 86 -9.14 -5.02 -9.83
CA SER A 86 -8.10 -5.68 -9.05
C SER A 86 -8.13 -7.19 -9.27
N SER A 87 -6.99 -7.81 -9.04
CA SER A 87 -6.82 -9.26 -8.96
C SER A 87 -5.68 -9.57 -7.99
N HIS A 88 -5.37 -10.85 -7.79
CA HIS A 88 -4.24 -11.27 -6.97
C HIS A 88 -2.89 -10.67 -7.44
N HIS A 89 -2.76 -10.30 -8.72
CA HIS A 89 -1.49 -9.84 -9.31
C HIS A 89 -1.50 -8.37 -9.75
N LEU A 90 -2.63 -7.67 -9.64
CA LEU A 90 -2.83 -6.35 -10.24
C LEU A 90 -3.79 -5.50 -9.42
N ILE A 91 -3.50 -4.21 -9.34
CA ILE A 91 -4.47 -3.16 -9.04
C ILE A 91 -4.42 -2.15 -10.19
N SER A 92 -5.57 -1.82 -10.78
CA SER A 92 -5.71 -0.83 -11.85
C SER A 92 -6.42 0.43 -11.31
N PRO A 93 -5.66 1.44 -10.88
CA PRO A 93 -6.20 2.73 -10.46
C PRO A 93 -6.36 3.71 -11.63
N VAL A 94 -7.37 4.57 -11.55
CA VAL A 94 -7.52 5.75 -12.40
C VAL A 94 -7.64 6.99 -11.53
N CYS A 95 -7.02 8.09 -11.95
CA CYS A 95 -7.24 9.40 -11.33
C CYS A 95 -8.57 9.96 -11.84
N VAL A 96 -9.37 10.52 -10.93
CA VAL A 96 -10.69 11.10 -11.24
C VAL A 96 -10.77 12.58 -10.88
#